data_AF-A0A925ARU8-F1
#
_entry.id   AF-A0A925ARU8-F1
#
_cell.length_a   1.000
_cell.length_b   1.000
_cell.length_c   1.000
_cell.angle_alpha   90.00
_cell.angle_beta   90.00
_cell.angle_gamma   90.00
#
_symmetry.space_group_name_H-M   'P 1'
#
loop_
_entity.id
_entity.type
_entity.pdbx_description
1 polymer ?
#
loop_
_entity_poly.entity_id
_entity_poly.type
_entity_poly.pdbx_seq_one_letter_code
_entity_poly.pdbx_strand_id
1 'polypeptide(L)'
;MRSLILVLVVLGALVGVFAAFMLMQDDAQAPAPRAQSGSAGSATTRPTASGIAPPPSTQTATNSVVGGGEDVWIQQFEKDTARLVSEFRAAKYDPPKEGIVFVVQPESRMYSSNGQVMALSAQDGEVVLPEQARKSDRLDDFSSGPPTRGVLNNVTISLFENADATVPTLTCTVPRVTFDNDANRLNTVQTEINGQVIPADRIPVTVRGREYDFDGQGLVMRWNQRDQRLELLEIAHGERLVVKNPGAFGAMPLTKASATRTFVTEEPVQLVSADEADAAAVAAQNREIKRRRAAATQQAAQKAAEQAGMPPREAVAYVATFHDNVTITQGGVPVGSAEKMLARFTFDGGDPAG
;
A
#
# COMPACT_ATOMS: atom_id res chain seq x y z
N MET A 1 12.82 61.97 6.86
CA MET A 1 11.51 62.14 6.16
C MET A 1 11.38 61.31 4.87
N ARG A 2 12.37 61.28 3.96
CA ARG A 2 12.28 60.50 2.70
C ARG A 2 12.05 58.99 2.88
N SER A 3 12.65 58.38 3.91
CA SER A 3 12.47 56.94 4.20
C SER A 3 11.08 56.60 4.78
N LEU A 4 10.48 57.50 5.58
CA LEU A 4 9.13 57.32 6.12
C LEU A 4 8.07 57.32 5.01
N ILE A 5 8.23 58.21 4.03
CA ILE A 5 7.32 58.29 2.87
C ILE A 5 7.39 56.99 2.05
N LEU A 6 8.58 56.42 1.88
CA LEU A 6 8.76 55.18 1.12
C LEU A 6 8.08 53.99 1.81
N VAL A 7 8.18 53.89 3.14
CA VAL A 7 7.49 52.85 3.93
C VAL A 7 5.97 52.98 3.82
N LEU A 8 5.43 54.21 3.90
CA LEU A 8 3.98 54.43 3.77
C LEU A 8 3.45 54.10 2.37
N VAL A 9 4.21 54.38 1.32
CA VAL A 9 3.85 54.04 -0.07
C VAL A 9 3.83 52.52 -0.28
N VAL A 10 4.82 51.80 0.24
CA VAL A 10 4.86 50.33 0.15
C VAL A 10 3.72 49.69 0.94
N LEU A 11 3.42 50.21 2.14
CA LEU A 11 2.31 49.72 2.94
C LEU A 11 0.96 49.94 2.23
N GLY A 12 0.77 51.11 1.62
CA GLY A 12 -0.42 51.41 0.82
C GLY A 12 -0.57 50.50 -0.40
N ALA A 13 0.53 50.21 -1.09
CA ALA A 13 0.53 49.28 -2.22
C ALA A 13 0.17 47.85 -1.80
N LEU A 14 0.69 47.36 -0.67
CA LEU A 14 0.37 46.03 -0.14
C LEU A 14 -1.10 45.91 0.27
N VAL A 15 -1.67 46.93 0.93
CA VAL A 15 -3.10 46.95 1.28
C VAL A 15 -3.97 46.98 0.02
N GLY A 16 -3.57 47.73 -1.01
CA GLY A 16 -4.29 47.79 -2.29
C GLY A 16 -4.30 46.44 -3.03
N VAL A 17 -3.16 45.75 -3.10
CA VAL A 17 -3.05 44.42 -3.71
C VAL A 17 -3.88 43.40 -2.93
N PHE A 18 -3.85 43.45 -1.60
CA PHE A 18 -4.62 42.54 -0.75
C PHE A 18 -6.13 42.74 -0.91
N ALA A 19 -6.61 44.00 -0.98
CA ALA A 19 -8.02 44.30 -1.20
C ALA A 19 -8.49 43.85 -2.60
N ALA A 20 -7.66 44.04 -3.63
CA ALA A 20 -7.96 43.55 -4.98
C ALA A 20 -8.03 42.01 -5.04
N PHE A 21 -7.15 41.32 -4.31
CA PHE A 21 -7.16 39.86 -4.20
C PHE A 21 -8.44 39.35 -3.52
N MET A 22 -8.88 39.98 -2.43
CA MET A 22 -10.14 39.64 -1.75
C MET A 22 -11.36 39.80 -2.67
N LEU A 23 -11.40 40.85 -3.49
CA LEU A 23 -12.49 41.07 -4.45
C LEU A 23 -12.51 40.08 -5.62
N MET A 24 -11.42 39.36 -5.88
CA MET A 24 -11.36 38.32 -6.92
C MET A 24 -11.75 36.93 -6.42
N GLN A 25 -11.93 36.73 -5.11
CA GLN A 25 -12.25 35.40 -4.54
C GLN A 25 -13.73 35.04 -4.54
N ASP A 26 -14.64 35.97 -4.87
CA ASP A 26 -16.10 35.76 -4.75
C ASP A 26 -16.74 34.94 -5.90
N ASP A 27 -16.01 34.58 -6.96
CA ASP A 27 -16.57 33.87 -8.13
C ASP A 27 -16.39 32.34 -8.11
N ALA A 28 -15.96 31.73 -6.99
CA ALA A 28 -15.93 30.27 -6.84
C ALA A 28 -17.35 29.72 -6.56
N GLN A 29 -18.17 29.70 -7.61
CA GLN A 29 -19.52 29.15 -7.66
C GLN A 29 -19.58 27.71 -7.12
N ALA A 30 -20.31 27.51 -6.02
CA ALA A 30 -20.66 26.19 -5.50
C ALA A 30 -21.53 25.44 -6.54
N PRO A 31 -21.21 24.19 -6.91
CA PRO A 31 -22.04 23.40 -7.81
C PRO A 31 -23.38 23.05 -7.15
N ALA A 32 -24.46 23.21 -7.92
CA ALA A 32 -25.84 22.97 -7.49
C ALA A 32 -26.10 21.49 -7.10
N PRO A 33 -26.99 21.24 -6.11
CA PRO A 33 -27.37 19.89 -5.71
C PRO A 33 -28.20 19.20 -6.81
N ARG A 34 -27.71 18.07 -7.32
CA ARG A 34 -28.47 17.19 -8.23
C ARG A 34 -29.52 16.42 -7.43
N ALA A 35 -30.77 16.53 -7.86
CA ALA A 35 -31.88 15.72 -7.38
C ALA A 35 -31.65 14.23 -7.74
N GLN A 36 -31.76 13.36 -6.73
CA GLN A 36 -31.74 11.91 -6.90
C GLN A 36 -33.14 11.41 -7.25
N SER A 37 -33.30 10.87 -8.45
CA SER A 37 -34.47 10.11 -8.86
C SER A 37 -34.37 8.69 -8.30
N GLY A 38 -35.29 8.33 -7.40
CA GLY A 38 -35.43 6.98 -6.88
C GLY A 38 -35.92 6.01 -7.95
N SER A 39 -35.20 4.89 -8.11
CA SER A 39 -35.67 3.69 -8.80
C SER A 39 -35.62 2.54 -7.83
N ALA A 40 -36.79 2.04 -7.44
CA ALA A 40 -36.96 0.83 -6.67
C ALA A 40 -36.79 -0.38 -7.61
N GLY A 41 -35.78 -1.21 -7.36
CA GLY A 41 -35.49 -2.42 -8.11
C GLY A 41 -35.09 -3.56 -7.19
N SER A 42 -35.75 -4.69 -7.37
CA SER A 42 -35.85 -5.86 -6.49
C SER A 42 -34.54 -6.54 -6.07
N ALA A 43 -34.65 -7.20 -4.91
CA ALA A 43 -33.66 -8.04 -4.27
C ALA A 43 -33.12 -9.19 -5.14
N THR A 44 -31.81 -9.41 -5.07
CA THR A 44 -31.18 -10.72 -5.29
C THR A 44 -29.96 -10.80 -4.37
N THR A 45 -30.03 -11.71 -3.41
CA THR A 45 -29.01 -12.05 -2.43
C THR A 45 -27.75 -12.60 -3.11
N ARG A 46 -26.63 -11.87 -2.99
CA ARG A 46 -25.27 -12.33 -3.26
C ARG A 46 -24.45 -12.14 -1.97
N PRO A 47 -23.61 -13.09 -1.55
CA PRO A 47 -22.80 -12.94 -0.34
C PRO A 47 -21.82 -11.78 -0.53
N THR A 48 -21.97 -10.77 0.33
CA THR A 48 -21.20 -9.54 0.35
C THR A 48 -19.79 -9.84 0.87
N ALA A 49 -18.78 -9.66 0.03
CA ALA A 49 -17.46 -9.29 0.54
C ALA A 49 -17.62 -7.96 1.30
N SER A 50 -17.00 -7.82 2.48
CA SER A 50 -17.01 -6.58 3.26
C SER A 50 -16.41 -5.44 2.44
N GLY A 51 -17.26 -4.80 1.64
CA GLY A 51 -16.94 -3.59 0.92
C GLY A 51 -16.79 -2.48 1.95
N ILE A 52 -15.61 -1.86 1.96
CA ILE A 52 -15.34 -0.66 2.75
C ILE A 52 -16.43 0.35 2.39
N ALA A 53 -17.20 0.79 3.38
CA ALA A 53 -18.28 1.74 3.13
C ALA A 53 -17.69 3.01 2.49
N PRO A 54 -18.33 3.57 1.43
CA PRO A 54 -17.91 4.85 0.90
C PRO A 54 -17.99 5.90 2.03
N PRO A 55 -17.08 6.88 2.07
CA PRO A 55 -17.08 7.88 3.12
C PRO A 55 -18.46 8.54 3.20
N PRO A 56 -19.06 8.70 4.39
CA PRO A 56 -20.31 9.43 4.52
C PRO A 56 -20.11 10.85 3.99
N SER A 57 -20.81 11.18 2.91
CA SER A 57 -20.80 12.53 2.35
C SER A 57 -21.47 13.47 3.35
N THR A 58 -20.70 14.42 3.88
CA THR A 58 -21.17 15.55 4.71
C THR A 58 -21.98 15.16 5.95
N GLN A 59 -21.43 14.31 6.81
CA GLN A 59 -21.74 14.46 8.23
C GLN A 59 -20.96 15.68 8.72
N THR A 60 -21.67 16.66 9.28
CA THR A 60 -21.10 17.67 10.15
C THR A 60 -20.24 16.92 11.14
N ALA A 61 -18.91 17.06 11.04
CA ALA A 61 -17.99 16.50 12.02
C ALA A 61 -18.39 17.10 13.37
N THR A 62 -19.25 16.39 14.10
CA THR A 62 -19.39 16.62 15.53
C THR A 62 -18.03 16.24 16.06
N ASN A 63 -17.21 17.26 16.30
CA ASN A 63 -15.95 17.15 17.02
C ASN A 63 -16.28 16.54 18.39
N SER A 64 -16.38 15.21 18.42
CA SER A 64 -16.76 14.46 19.60
C SER A 64 -15.56 14.42 20.50
N VAL A 65 -15.53 15.41 21.39
CA VAL A 65 -15.21 15.31 22.81
C VAL A 65 -14.34 14.09 23.16
N VAL A 66 -13.07 14.31 23.50
CA VAL A 66 -12.22 13.33 24.21
C VAL A 66 -12.94 12.90 25.50
N GLY A 67 -13.55 11.74 25.37
CA GLY A 67 -14.35 10.94 26.28
C GLY A 67 -14.67 9.68 25.48
N GLY A 68 -15.19 8.62 26.09
CA GLY A 68 -15.66 7.49 25.28
C GLY A 68 -16.56 7.97 24.14
N GLY A 69 -16.31 7.52 22.92
CA GLY A 69 -16.95 8.07 21.73
C GLY A 69 -17.39 6.99 20.77
N GLU A 70 -18.53 7.22 20.12
CA GLU A 70 -18.98 6.47 18.95
C GLU A 70 -18.55 7.24 17.69
N ASP A 71 -18.29 6.53 16.60
CA ASP A 71 -17.95 7.10 15.29
C ASP A 71 -16.78 8.11 15.30
N VAL A 72 -15.69 7.74 15.98
CA VAL A 72 -14.48 8.56 16.04
C VAL A 72 -13.87 8.69 14.65
N TRP A 73 -13.46 9.90 14.28
CA TRP A 73 -12.78 10.20 13.02
C TRP A 73 -11.67 11.22 13.22
N ILE A 74 -10.45 10.82 12.87
CA ILE A 74 -9.24 11.63 12.94
C ILE A 74 -8.66 11.75 11.53
N GLN A 75 -8.27 12.97 11.14
CA GLN A 75 -7.60 13.24 9.87
C GLN A 75 -6.25 13.91 10.14
N GLN A 76 -5.23 13.48 9.41
CA GLN A 76 -3.90 14.07 9.48
C GLN A 76 -3.54 14.69 8.13
N PHE A 77 -3.11 15.94 8.19
CA PHE A 77 -2.67 16.71 7.03
C PHE A 77 -1.16 16.97 7.09
N GLU A 78 -0.52 17.01 5.93
CA GLU A 78 0.85 17.45 5.76
C GLU A 78 0.94 18.97 6.02
N LYS A 79 1.86 19.38 6.89
CA LYS A 79 1.94 20.76 7.41
C LYS A 79 2.13 21.81 6.31
N ASP A 80 2.93 21.48 5.30
CA ASP A 80 3.34 22.45 4.27
C ASP A 80 2.34 22.53 3.11
N THR A 81 1.70 21.42 2.77
CA THR A 81 0.83 21.31 1.58
C THR A 81 -0.65 21.27 1.90
N ALA A 82 -1.01 21.12 3.18
CA ALA A 82 -2.36 20.84 3.65
C ALA A 82 -3.00 19.60 2.97
N ARG A 83 -2.18 18.70 2.42
CA ARG A 83 -2.64 17.45 1.81
C ARG A 83 -2.99 16.43 2.89
N LEU A 84 -4.11 15.74 2.74
CA LEU A 84 -4.49 14.62 3.60
C LEU A 84 -3.49 13.47 3.42
N VAL A 85 -2.83 13.06 4.50
CA VAL A 85 -1.83 11.97 4.49
C VAL A 85 -2.31 10.71 5.20
N SER A 86 -3.22 10.86 6.16
CA SER A 86 -3.78 9.73 6.89
C SER A 86 -5.16 10.04 7.42
N GLU A 87 -6.01 9.02 7.51
CA GLU A 87 -7.28 9.05 8.21
C GLU A 87 -7.39 7.84 9.14
N PHE A 88 -7.95 8.04 10.31
CA PHE A 88 -8.30 6.98 11.24
C PHE A 88 -9.76 7.12 11.64
N ARG A 89 -10.49 5.99 11.69
CA ARG A 89 -11.88 5.93 12.09
C ARG A 89 -12.09 4.73 13.00
N ALA A 90 -13.06 4.80 13.91
CA ALA A 90 -13.50 3.64 14.68
C ALA A 90 -14.96 3.81 15.06
N ALA A 91 -15.74 2.74 14.98
CA ALA A 91 -17.15 2.75 15.39
C ALA A 91 -17.30 3.05 16.88
N LYS A 92 -16.35 2.57 17.70
CA LYS A 92 -16.32 2.85 19.12
C LYS A 92 -14.89 3.03 19.62
N TYR A 93 -14.74 3.95 20.56
CA TYR A 93 -13.49 4.30 21.22
C TYR A 93 -13.73 4.34 22.73
N ASP A 94 -13.33 3.30 23.46
CA ASP A 94 -13.51 3.25 24.91
C ASP A 94 -12.35 3.99 25.60
N PRO A 95 -12.65 4.93 26.51
CA PRO A 95 -11.65 5.84 27.06
C PRO A 95 -10.59 5.05 27.85
N PRO A 96 -9.34 5.54 27.85
CA PRO A 96 -8.22 4.74 28.28
C PRO A 96 -8.28 4.36 29.76
N LYS A 97 -8.00 3.09 30.07
CA LYS A 97 -7.39 2.72 31.36
C LYS A 97 -5.89 2.63 31.11
N GLU A 98 -5.11 3.45 31.81
CA GLU A 98 -3.63 3.43 31.73
C GLU A 98 -3.06 3.80 30.34
N GLY A 99 -3.86 4.47 29.51
CA GLY A 99 -3.44 4.95 28.19
C GLY A 99 -3.45 3.90 27.07
N ILE A 100 -4.07 2.73 27.35
CA ILE A 100 -4.51 1.77 26.35
C ILE A 100 -5.99 2.04 26.08
N VAL A 101 -6.35 2.14 24.80
CA VAL A 101 -7.72 2.36 24.35
C VAL A 101 -8.18 1.14 23.57
N PHE A 102 -9.37 0.65 23.92
CA PHE A 102 -10.04 -0.37 23.12
C PHE A 102 -10.84 0.29 22.00
N VAL A 103 -10.68 -0.23 20.78
CA VAL A 103 -11.33 0.28 19.58
C VAL A 103 -12.14 -0.82 18.90
N VAL A 104 -13.31 -0.47 18.39
CA VAL A 104 -14.19 -1.37 17.63
C VAL A 104 -14.27 -0.91 16.19
N GLN A 105 -14.13 -1.85 15.27
CA GLN A 105 -14.08 -1.61 13.82
C GLN A 105 -13.12 -0.47 13.44
N PRO A 106 -11.85 -0.51 13.90
CA PRO A 106 -10.91 0.53 13.50
C PRO A 106 -10.60 0.41 12.01
N GLU A 107 -10.59 1.55 11.34
CA GLU A 107 -10.16 1.72 9.96
C GLU A 107 -9.08 2.80 9.90
N SER A 108 -8.01 2.54 9.16
CA SER A 108 -6.94 3.48 8.89
C SER A 108 -6.69 3.55 7.40
N ARG A 109 -6.57 4.74 6.83
CA ARG A 109 -6.21 4.96 5.43
C ARG A 109 -4.97 5.81 5.37
N MET A 110 -3.96 5.35 4.65
CA MET A 110 -2.72 6.08 4.39
C MET A 110 -2.65 6.43 2.90
N TYR A 111 -2.38 7.69 2.62
CA TYR A 111 -2.33 8.24 1.27
C TYR A 111 -0.88 8.41 0.87
N SER A 112 -0.46 7.68 -0.15
CA SER A 112 0.89 7.78 -0.70
C SER A 112 1.01 8.97 -1.65
N SER A 113 2.23 9.48 -1.80
CA SER A 113 2.54 10.60 -2.70
C SER A 113 2.22 10.33 -4.17
N ASN A 114 2.20 9.06 -4.57
CA ASN A 114 1.83 8.62 -5.93
C ASN A 114 0.30 8.46 -6.14
N GLY A 115 -0.52 8.82 -5.15
CA GLY A 115 -1.98 8.70 -5.18
C GLY A 115 -2.53 7.37 -4.69
N GLN A 116 -1.70 6.34 -4.53
CA GLN A 116 -2.10 5.03 -4.01
C GLN A 116 -2.61 5.16 -2.57
N VAL A 117 -3.59 4.33 -2.20
CA VAL A 117 -4.13 4.30 -0.83
C VAL A 117 -3.96 2.92 -0.23
N MET A 118 -3.37 2.86 0.96
CA MET A 118 -3.34 1.67 1.79
C MET A 118 -4.39 1.82 2.88
N ALA A 119 -5.39 0.95 2.88
CA ALA A 119 -6.38 0.87 3.93
C ALA A 119 -6.09 -0.33 4.84
N LEU A 120 -6.27 -0.16 6.12
CA LEU A 120 -6.23 -1.22 7.13
C LEU A 120 -7.55 -1.16 7.87
N SER A 121 -8.25 -2.28 7.97
CA SER A 121 -9.42 -2.44 8.81
C SER A 121 -9.25 -3.63 9.73
N ALA A 122 -9.87 -3.58 10.90
CA ALA A 122 -9.88 -4.68 11.85
C ALA A 122 -11.28 -4.83 12.44
N GLN A 123 -11.55 -5.96 13.09
CA GLN A 123 -12.78 -6.14 13.85
C GLN A 123 -12.74 -5.33 15.14
N ASP A 124 -11.64 -5.39 15.86
CA ASP A 124 -11.39 -4.72 17.13
C ASP A 124 -9.88 -4.68 17.41
N GLY A 125 -9.51 -3.95 18.47
CA GLY A 125 -8.14 -4.00 18.96
C GLY A 125 -7.87 -3.06 20.12
N GLU A 126 -6.62 -3.04 20.53
CA GLU A 126 -6.09 -2.19 21.58
C GLU A 126 -5.04 -1.27 20.97
N VAL A 127 -5.14 0.03 21.25
CA VAL A 127 -4.21 1.03 20.74
C VAL A 127 -3.65 1.87 21.88
N VAL A 128 -2.38 2.22 21.78
CA VAL A 128 -1.67 3.06 22.74
C VAL A 128 -1.64 4.47 22.18
N LEU A 129 -2.19 5.41 22.94
CA LEU A 129 -2.13 6.82 22.61
C LEU A 129 -0.79 7.44 23.05
N PRO A 130 -0.26 8.42 22.30
CA PRO A 130 0.91 9.18 22.72
C PRO A 130 0.65 9.92 24.04
N GLU A 131 1.69 10.13 24.86
CA GLU A 131 1.54 10.77 26.18
C GLU A 131 0.93 12.18 26.11
N GLN A 132 1.16 12.92 25.02
CA GLN A 132 0.56 14.25 24.86
C GLN A 132 -0.97 14.17 24.81
N ALA A 133 -1.52 13.12 24.19
CA ALA A 133 -2.96 12.87 24.15
C ALA A 133 -3.56 12.61 25.54
N ARG A 134 -2.75 12.11 26.48
CA ARG A 134 -3.20 11.77 27.84
C ARG A 134 -3.30 12.97 28.77
N LYS A 135 -2.59 14.06 28.47
CA LYS A 135 -2.50 15.27 29.32
C LYS A 135 -3.47 16.37 28.90
N SER A 136 -4.08 16.24 27.73
CA SER A 136 -5.07 17.20 27.27
C SER A 136 -6.42 16.89 27.90
N ASP A 137 -6.77 17.60 28.98
CA ASP A 137 -8.16 17.71 29.46
C ASP A 137 -9.01 18.59 28.51
N ARG A 138 -8.40 19.23 27.50
CA ARG A 138 -9.08 20.11 26.55
C ARG A 138 -9.43 19.35 25.28
N LEU A 139 -10.74 19.35 25.00
CA LEU A 139 -11.44 18.56 23.99
C LEU A 139 -11.13 18.97 22.55
N ASP A 140 -10.62 20.19 22.34
CA ASP A 140 -10.46 20.79 21.01
C ASP A 140 -9.07 20.53 20.41
N ASP A 141 -8.14 20.00 21.22
CA ASP A 141 -6.75 19.79 20.81
C ASP A 141 -6.49 18.30 20.53
N PHE A 142 -7.28 17.73 19.62
CA PHE A 142 -7.02 16.42 18.98
C PHE A 142 -5.76 16.43 18.09
N SER A 143 -4.86 17.39 18.30
CA SER A 143 -3.44 17.36 17.92
C SER A 143 -2.69 16.17 18.57
N SER A 144 -3.35 15.39 19.43
CA SER A 144 -2.95 14.02 19.75
C SER A 144 -2.79 13.24 18.44
N GLY A 145 -1.54 13.07 18.02
CA GLY A 145 -1.20 12.33 16.81
C GLY A 145 -1.80 10.91 16.78
N PRO A 146 -1.68 10.22 15.63
CA PRO A 146 -2.21 8.86 15.49
C PRO A 146 -1.70 7.95 16.61
N PRO A 147 -2.42 6.86 16.93
CA PRO A 147 -1.95 5.90 17.93
C PRO A 147 -0.51 5.46 17.65
N THR A 148 0.33 5.34 18.67
CA THR A 148 1.75 5.03 18.46
C THR A 148 1.95 3.54 18.24
N ARG A 149 1.21 2.68 18.94
CA ARG A 149 1.32 1.23 18.89
C ARG A 149 -0.03 0.59 19.12
N GLY A 150 -0.16 -0.69 18.78
CA GLY A 150 -1.35 -1.43 19.14
C GLY A 150 -1.34 -2.87 18.68
N VAL A 151 -2.43 -3.55 19.00
CA VAL A 151 -2.71 -4.92 18.60
C VAL A 151 -4.11 -4.97 18.03
N LEU A 152 -4.26 -5.51 16.82
CA LEU A 152 -5.50 -5.52 16.06
C LEU A 152 -5.89 -6.95 15.70
N ASN A 153 -7.19 -7.23 15.72
CA ASN A 153 -7.79 -8.55 15.47
C ASN A 153 -8.57 -8.59 14.16
N ASN A 154 -8.46 -9.71 13.45
CA ASN A 154 -9.11 -9.99 12.18
C ASN A 154 -8.85 -8.87 11.16
N VAL A 155 -7.58 -8.64 10.89
CA VAL A 155 -7.12 -7.51 10.11
C VAL A 155 -7.19 -7.80 8.62
N THR A 156 -7.70 -6.81 7.89
CA THR A 156 -7.66 -6.75 6.43
C THR A 156 -6.86 -5.53 6.01
N ILE A 157 -5.78 -5.74 5.28
CA ILE A 157 -4.98 -4.68 4.65
C ILE A 157 -5.30 -4.67 3.16
N SER A 158 -5.82 -3.57 2.66
CA SER A 158 -6.20 -3.39 1.27
C SER A 158 -5.36 -2.30 0.61
N LEU A 159 -4.96 -2.52 -0.63
CA LEU A 159 -4.24 -1.56 -1.45
C LEU A 159 -5.14 -1.13 -2.61
N PHE A 160 -5.28 0.18 -2.78
CA PHE A 160 -6.11 0.80 -3.80
C PHE A 160 -5.23 1.61 -4.73
N GLU A 161 -5.54 1.58 -6.03
CA GLU A 161 -4.77 2.32 -7.04
C GLU A 161 -4.81 3.83 -6.83
N ASN A 162 -5.95 4.35 -6.35
CA ASN A 162 -6.13 5.74 -5.97
C ASN A 162 -7.22 5.88 -4.89
N ALA A 163 -7.42 7.10 -4.40
CA ALA A 163 -8.38 7.40 -3.32
C ALA A 163 -9.86 7.17 -3.70
N ASP A 164 -10.20 7.26 -5.00
CA ASP A 164 -11.56 7.08 -5.50
C ASP A 164 -11.86 5.62 -5.86
N ALA A 165 -10.84 4.75 -5.86
CA ALA A 165 -10.99 3.35 -6.19
C ALA A 165 -11.80 2.62 -5.10
N THR A 166 -12.84 1.91 -5.53
CA THR A 166 -13.71 1.13 -4.64
C THR A 166 -13.32 -0.35 -4.56
N VAL A 167 -12.48 -0.81 -5.49
CA VAL A 167 -12.01 -2.19 -5.57
C VAL A 167 -10.51 -2.22 -5.27
N PRO A 168 -10.06 -2.99 -4.26
CA PRO A 168 -8.64 -3.10 -3.98
C PRO A 168 -7.92 -3.88 -5.08
N THR A 169 -6.71 -3.47 -5.40
CA THR A 169 -5.79 -4.20 -6.28
C THR A 169 -5.14 -5.38 -5.56
N LEU A 170 -4.99 -5.28 -4.24
CA LEU A 170 -4.45 -6.29 -3.33
C LEU A 170 -5.18 -6.24 -1.99
N THR A 171 -5.49 -7.41 -1.43
CA THR A 171 -6.07 -7.57 -0.10
C THR A 171 -5.30 -8.65 0.65
N CYS A 172 -4.76 -8.31 1.81
CA CYS A 172 -4.10 -9.21 2.75
C CYS A 172 -5.00 -9.37 3.98
N THR A 173 -5.24 -10.60 4.40
CA THR A 173 -6.02 -10.93 5.60
C THR A 173 -5.15 -11.71 6.58
N VAL A 174 -5.24 -11.33 7.85
CA VAL A 174 -4.41 -11.88 8.92
C VAL A 174 -5.18 -11.86 10.26
N PRO A 175 -5.18 -12.95 11.06
CA PRO A 175 -5.98 -13.02 12.28
C PRO A 175 -5.60 -12.01 13.36
N ARG A 176 -4.30 -11.74 13.55
CA ARG A 176 -3.84 -10.81 14.59
C ARG A 176 -2.49 -10.22 14.23
N VAL A 177 -2.36 -8.92 14.40
CA VAL A 177 -1.11 -8.19 14.18
C VAL A 177 -0.87 -7.18 15.29
N THR A 178 0.39 -6.86 15.51
CA THR A 178 0.79 -5.65 16.21
C THR A 178 1.27 -4.62 15.19
N PHE A 179 1.00 -3.35 15.44
CA PHE A 179 1.61 -2.24 14.73
C PHE A 179 2.40 -1.37 15.70
N ASP A 180 3.47 -0.77 15.19
CA ASP A 180 4.31 0.19 15.86
C ASP A 180 4.65 1.30 14.86
N ASN A 181 4.04 2.46 15.04
CA ASN A 181 4.22 3.63 14.19
C ASN A 181 5.57 4.32 14.44
N ASP A 182 6.20 4.14 15.61
CA ASP A 182 7.55 4.65 15.86
C ASP A 182 8.57 3.82 15.05
N ALA A 183 8.39 2.50 15.04
CA ALA A 183 9.23 1.57 14.27
C ALA A 183 8.80 1.43 12.80
N ASN A 184 7.71 2.07 12.41
CA ASN A 184 7.04 1.94 11.12
C ASN A 184 6.86 0.46 10.69
N ARG A 185 6.39 -0.37 11.62
CA ARG A 185 6.32 -1.82 11.45
C ARG A 185 4.95 -2.37 11.80
N LEU A 186 4.48 -3.34 11.03
CA LEU A 186 3.34 -4.19 11.34
C LEU A 186 3.79 -5.63 11.23
N ASN A 187 3.49 -6.47 12.23
CA ASN A 187 3.85 -7.87 12.17
C ASN A 187 2.84 -8.76 12.88
N THR A 188 2.79 -10.03 12.49
CA THR A 188 2.05 -11.04 13.23
C THR A 188 2.60 -11.18 14.65
N VAL A 189 1.72 -11.53 15.57
CA VAL A 189 2.04 -11.78 16.97
C VAL A 189 1.48 -13.14 17.37
N GLN A 190 2.12 -13.79 18.35
CA GLN A 190 1.59 -15.03 18.90
C GLN A 190 0.13 -14.82 19.33
N THR A 191 -0.76 -15.70 18.89
CA THR A 191 -2.18 -15.63 19.19
C THR A 191 -2.77 -17.01 19.39
N GLU A 192 -3.88 -17.07 20.11
CA GLU A 192 -4.68 -18.28 20.20
C GLU A 192 -5.69 -18.30 19.04
N ILE A 193 -5.70 -19.40 18.28
CA ILE A 193 -6.65 -19.64 17.19
C ILE A 193 -7.27 -21.01 17.45
N ASN A 194 -8.60 -21.06 17.61
CA ASN A 194 -9.35 -22.29 17.91
C ASN A 194 -8.83 -23.07 19.13
N GLY A 195 -8.41 -22.38 20.20
CA GLY A 195 -7.87 -23.02 21.40
C GLY A 195 -6.38 -23.39 21.34
N GLN A 196 -5.71 -23.16 20.21
CA GLN A 196 -4.30 -23.47 20.03
C GLN A 196 -3.47 -22.19 19.98
N VAL A 197 -2.42 -22.11 20.80
CA VAL A 197 -1.43 -21.04 20.74
C VAL A 197 -0.54 -21.26 19.52
N ILE A 198 -0.56 -20.30 18.59
CA ILE A 198 0.22 -20.33 17.36
C ILE A 198 1.30 -19.23 17.44
N PRO A 199 2.59 -19.55 17.21
CA PRO A 199 3.65 -18.55 17.24
C PRO A 199 3.53 -17.56 16.07
N ALA A 200 4.15 -16.39 16.22
CA ALA A 200 4.00 -15.26 15.30
C ALA A 200 4.35 -15.60 13.83
N ASP A 201 5.39 -16.40 13.62
CA ASP A 201 5.85 -16.87 12.30
C ASP A 201 4.90 -17.88 11.63
N ARG A 202 4.02 -18.52 12.40
CA ARG A 202 3.06 -19.53 11.90
C ARG A 202 1.62 -19.02 11.78
N ILE A 203 1.38 -17.74 12.07
CA ILE A 203 0.06 -17.13 11.89
C ILE A 203 -0.30 -17.14 10.40
N PRO A 204 -1.46 -17.68 9.99
CA PRO A 204 -1.82 -17.74 8.58
C PRO A 204 -2.00 -16.34 7.98
N VAL A 205 -1.50 -16.17 6.76
CA VAL A 205 -1.57 -14.94 5.98
C VAL A 205 -2.11 -15.28 4.60
N THR A 206 -3.16 -14.59 4.20
CA THR A 206 -3.84 -14.81 2.92
C THR A 206 -3.86 -13.51 2.15
N VAL A 207 -3.18 -13.50 1.00
CA VAL A 207 -3.09 -12.36 0.09
C VAL A 207 -3.84 -12.69 -1.19
N ARG A 208 -4.72 -11.80 -1.62
CA ARG A 208 -5.52 -11.91 -2.84
C ARG A 208 -5.37 -10.64 -3.64
N GLY A 209 -5.00 -10.77 -4.91
CA GLY A 209 -4.74 -9.63 -5.78
C GLY A 209 -5.23 -9.87 -7.20
N ARG A 210 -5.23 -8.80 -8.00
CA ARG A 210 -5.60 -8.90 -9.43
C ARG A 210 -4.62 -9.78 -10.21
N GLU A 211 -3.32 -9.62 -9.92
CA GLU A 211 -2.25 -10.26 -10.68
C GLU A 211 -1.81 -11.61 -10.08
N TYR A 212 -1.99 -11.79 -8.78
CA TYR A 212 -1.57 -12.99 -8.05
C TYR A 212 -2.38 -13.20 -6.77
N ASP A 213 -2.46 -14.47 -6.35
CA ASP A 213 -2.90 -14.85 -5.00
C ASP A 213 -1.76 -15.54 -4.28
N PHE A 214 -1.66 -15.34 -2.98
CA PHE A 214 -0.63 -15.94 -2.17
C PHE A 214 -1.18 -16.39 -0.81
N ASP A 215 -0.75 -17.56 -0.35
CA ASP A 215 -1.02 -18.10 0.98
C ASP A 215 0.31 -18.44 1.66
N GLY A 216 0.41 -18.13 2.95
CA GLY A 216 1.59 -18.41 3.75
C GLY A 216 1.34 -18.16 5.22
N GLN A 217 2.43 -17.99 5.98
CA GLN A 217 2.42 -17.82 7.41
C GLN A 217 3.47 -16.81 7.85
N GLY A 218 3.15 -16.04 8.88
CA GLY A 218 3.99 -14.98 9.44
C GLY A 218 4.06 -13.77 8.53
N LEU A 219 3.74 -12.59 9.04
CA LEU A 219 3.80 -11.35 8.28
C LEU A 219 4.74 -10.38 8.98
N VAL A 220 5.63 -9.75 8.22
CA VAL A 220 6.32 -8.52 8.62
C VAL A 220 6.20 -7.51 7.50
N MET A 221 5.64 -6.34 7.82
CA MET A 221 5.57 -5.20 6.93
C MET A 221 6.32 -4.03 7.55
N ARG A 222 7.07 -3.29 6.73
CA ARG A 222 7.65 -2.01 7.13
C ARG A 222 7.35 -0.95 6.09
N TRP A 223 7.03 0.25 6.54
CA TRP A 223 6.84 1.41 5.68
C TRP A 223 7.93 2.45 5.93
N ASN A 224 8.30 3.16 4.87
CA ASN A 224 9.12 4.35 4.96
C ASN A 224 8.18 5.55 5.06
N GLN A 225 8.15 6.18 6.24
CA GLN A 225 7.29 7.32 6.53
C GLN A 225 7.64 8.56 5.69
N ARG A 226 8.94 8.76 5.40
CA ARG A 226 9.42 9.91 4.60
C ARG A 226 8.92 9.82 3.16
N ASP A 227 8.96 8.63 2.59
CA ASP A 227 8.58 8.39 1.20
C ASP A 227 7.10 7.96 1.07
N GLN A 228 6.40 7.78 2.19
CA GLN A 228 5.02 7.27 2.27
C GLN A 228 4.84 5.95 1.50
N ARG A 229 5.83 5.06 1.57
CA ARG A 229 5.93 3.86 0.73
C ARG A 229 6.18 2.59 1.55
N LEU A 230 5.63 1.46 1.11
CA LEU A 230 5.99 0.14 1.65
C LEU A 230 7.46 -0.18 1.34
N GLU A 231 8.28 -0.36 2.37
CA GLU A 231 9.71 -0.70 2.28
C GLU A 231 9.93 -2.21 2.27
N LEU A 232 9.18 -2.94 3.10
CA LEU A 232 9.31 -4.39 3.28
C LEU A 232 7.94 -5.04 3.35
N LEU A 233 7.78 -6.14 2.62
CA LEU A 233 6.74 -7.13 2.81
C LEU A 233 7.41 -8.51 2.90
N GLU A 234 7.38 -9.13 4.07
CA GLU A 234 8.00 -10.43 4.29
C GLU A 234 6.98 -11.43 4.80
N ILE A 235 7.02 -12.63 4.23
CA ILE A 235 6.27 -13.78 4.69
C ILE A 235 7.25 -14.85 5.15
N ALA A 236 7.11 -15.29 6.40
CA ALA A 236 8.05 -16.19 7.06
C ALA A 236 8.02 -17.61 6.46
N HIS A 237 6.84 -18.11 6.10
CA HIS A 237 6.71 -19.41 5.43
C HIS A 237 5.68 -19.32 4.30
N GLY A 238 6.10 -19.56 3.06
CA GLY A 238 5.22 -19.57 1.91
C GLY A 238 4.57 -20.92 1.69
N GLU A 239 3.27 -20.94 1.41
CA GLU A 239 2.56 -22.18 1.11
C GLU A 239 2.26 -22.27 -0.39
N ARG A 240 1.65 -21.20 -0.94
CA ARG A 240 1.16 -21.21 -2.32
C ARG A 240 1.25 -19.83 -2.95
N LEU A 241 1.75 -19.78 -4.18
CA LEU A 241 1.64 -18.62 -5.06
C LEU A 241 0.89 -19.02 -6.34
N VAL A 242 -0.16 -18.27 -6.66
CA VAL A 242 -0.91 -18.38 -7.91
C VAL A 242 -0.66 -17.12 -8.72
N VAL A 243 0.01 -17.25 -9.86
CA VAL A 243 0.18 -16.16 -10.81
C VAL A 243 -1.00 -16.18 -11.78
N LYS A 244 -1.85 -15.14 -11.71
CA LYS A 244 -3.00 -14.97 -12.62
C LYS A 244 -2.54 -14.38 -13.94
N ASN A 245 -1.67 -13.37 -13.87
CA ASN A 245 -1.15 -12.65 -15.02
C ASN A 245 0.38 -12.68 -15.03
N PRO A 246 1.01 -13.58 -15.79
CA PRO A 246 2.47 -13.74 -15.81
C PRO A 246 3.20 -12.51 -16.35
N GLY A 247 2.55 -11.72 -17.22
CA GLY A 247 3.13 -10.50 -17.78
C GLY A 247 3.33 -9.36 -16.77
N ALA A 248 2.61 -9.39 -15.64
CA ALA A 248 2.73 -8.38 -14.59
C ALA A 248 4.02 -8.53 -13.77
N PHE A 249 4.65 -9.71 -13.80
CA PHE A 249 5.96 -9.94 -13.23
C PHE A 249 7.02 -9.60 -14.28
N GLY A 250 7.45 -8.33 -14.31
CA GLY A 250 8.47 -7.84 -15.23
C GLY A 250 9.63 -8.84 -15.31
N ALA A 251 9.83 -9.42 -16.50
CA ALA A 251 10.77 -10.50 -16.85
C ALA A 251 11.44 -11.17 -15.65
N MET A 252 10.67 -11.82 -14.77
CA MET A 252 11.28 -12.64 -13.72
C MET A 252 11.98 -13.79 -14.43
N PRO A 253 13.31 -13.97 -14.29
CA PRO A 253 13.87 -15.26 -14.56
C PRO A 253 13.28 -16.19 -13.50
N LEU A 254 12.20 -16.89 -13.84
CA LEU A 254 11.88 -18.17 -13.24
C LEU A 254 13.05 -19.08 -13.62
N THR A 255 14.17 -18.95 -12.92
CA THR A 255 15.21 -19.96 -12.93
C THR A 255 14.49 -21.23 -12.54
N LYS A 256 14.28 -22.12 -13.52
CA LYS A 256 13.84 -23.50 -13.26
C LYS A 256 14.70 -23.98 -12.10
N ALA A 257 14.08 -24.18 -10.94
CA ALA A 257 14.77 -24.76 -9.81
C ALA A 257 15.30 -26.11 -10.31
N SER A 258 16.63 -26.27 -10.34
CA SER A 258 17.23 -27.57 -10.54
C SER A 258 16.75 -28.45 -9.39
N ALA A 259 15.76 -29.29 -9.67
CA ALA A 259 15.42 -30.40 -8.83
C ALA A 259 16.61 -31.37 -8.90
N THR A 260 17.59 -31.22 -8.02
CA THR A 260 18.61 -32.25 -7.79
C THR A 260 17.94 -33.40 -7.07
N ARG A 261 17.22 -34.25 -7.81
CA ARG A 261 16.98 -35.62 -7.39
C ARG A 261 18.12 -36.46 -7.93
N THR A 262 19.07 -36.76 -7.06
CA THR A 262 20.09 -37.77 -7.29
C THR A 262 19.41 -39.13 -7.42
N PHE A 263 19.19 -39.57 -8.66
CA PHE A 263 19.02 -40.98 -8.97
C PHE A 263 20.32 -41.46 -9.61
N VAL A 264 21.02 -42.33 -8.90
CA VAL A 264 22.14 -43.11 -9.40
C VAL A 264 21.57 -44.31 -10.15
N THR A 265 21.77 -44.40 -11.47
CA THR A 265 21.99 -45.67 -12.20
C THR A 265 22.62 -45.38 -13.57
N GLU A 266 23.81 -45.96 -13.77
CA GLU A 266 24.52 -46.44 -15.00
C GLU A 266 23.71 -46.48 -16.32
N GLU A 267 24.22 -46.34 -17.56
CA GLU A 267 25.50 -46.01 -18.23
C GLU A 267 25.14 -45.78 -19.75
N PRO A 268 26.07 -45.64 -20.73
CA PRO A 268 26.14 -44.50 -21.65
C PRO A 268 25.52 -44.72 -23.05
N VAL A 269 25.09 -43.63 -23.68
CA VAL A 269 24.91 -43.55 -25.15
C VAL A 269 25.87 -42.51 -25.69
N GLN A 270 26.82 -42.97 -26.50
CA GLN A 270 27.67 -42.13 -27.35
C GLN A 270 26.80 -41.38 -28.37
N LEU A 271 26.97 -40.06 -28.48
CA LEU A 271 26.55 -39.29 -29.64
C LEU A 271 27.56 -38.15 -29.90
N VAL A 272 28.45 -38.46 -30.84
CA VAL A 272 29.11 -37.61 -31.85
C VAL A 272 29.20 -36.12 -31.54
N SER A 273 30.44 -35.67 -31.36
CA SER A 273 30.89 -34.27 -31.36
C SER A 273 30.56 -33.58 -32.69
N ALA A 274 29.82 -32.47 -32.61
CA ALA A 274 29.81 -31.41 -33.61
C ALA A 274 30.27 -30.12 -32.94
N ASP A 275 31.11 -29.36 -33.64
CA ASP A 275 32.00 -28.30 -33.15
C ASP A 275 31.46 -27.35 -32.06
N GLU A 276 32.09 -27.43 -30.89
CA GLU A 276 31.77 -26.65 -29.68
C GLU A 276 32.33 -25.21 -29.72
N ALA A 277 33.18 -24.90 -30.72
CA ALA A 277 33.83 -23.60 -30.87
C ALA A 277 32.90 -22.51 -31.45
N ASP A 278 31.91 -22.87 -32.29
CA ASP A 278 31.03 -21.90 -32.94
C ASP A 278 29.79 -21.55 -32.10
N ALA A 279 29.32 -22.46 -31.25
CA ALA A 279 28.15 -22.23 -30.39
C ALA A 279 28.41 -21.14 -29.33
N ALA A 280 29.62 -21.08 -28.78
CA ALA A 280 30.01 -20.07 -27.79
C ALA A 280 30.13 -18.66 -28.42
N ALA A 281 30.63 -18.57 -29.65
CA ALA A 281 30.75 -17.30 -30.38
C ALA A 281 29.38 -16.72 -30.74
N VAL A 282 28.46 -17.56 -31.23
CA VAL A 282 27.08 -17.16 -31.55
C VAL A 282 26.31 -16.75 -30.28
N ALA A 283 26.52 -17.45 -29.15
CA ALA A 283 25.92 -17.08 -27.88
C ALA A 283 26.44 -15.74 -27.34
N ALA A 284 27.72 -15.44 -27.50
CA ALA A 284 28.31 -14.15 -27.11
C ALA A 284 27.77 -12.99 -27.97
N GLN A 285 27.68 -13.20 -29.29
CA GLN A 285 27.12 -12.21 -30.22
C GLN A 285 25.64 -11.92 -29.94
N ASN A 286 24.85 -12.94 -29.62
CA ASN A 286 23.44 -12.78 -29.26
C ASN A 286 23.25 -12.02 -27.92
N ARG A 287 24.16 -12.17 -26.96
CA ARG A 287 24.14 -11.38 -25.71
C ARG A 287 24.47 -9.92 -25.97
N GLU A 288 25.43 -9.65 -26.84
CA GLU A 288 25.81 -8.28 -27.21
C GLU A 288 24.70 -7.58 -27.99
N ILE A 289 24.06 -8.26 -28.94
CA ILE A 289 22.90 -7.71 -29.67
C ILE A 289 21.74 -7.40 -28.71
N LYS A 290 21.46 -8.28 -27.75
CA LYS A 290 20.43 -8.03 -26.71
C LYS A 290 20.79 -6.84 -25.82
N ARG A 291 22.06 -6.70 -25.39
CA ARG A 291 22.53 -5.55 -24.61
C ARG A 291 22.40 -4.24 -25.38
N ARG A 292 22.79 -4.21 -26.65
CA ARG A 292 22.67 -3.01 -27.50
C ARG A 292 21.23 -2.62 -27.75
N ARG A 293 20.33 -3.59 -27.95
CA ARG A 293 18.89 -3.31 -28.08
C ARG A 293 18.29 -2.77 -26.79
N ALA A 294 18.61 -3.38 -25.64
CA ALA A 294 18.14 -2.89 -24.34
C ALA A 294 18.65 -1.47 -24.03
N ALA A 295 19.92 -1.20 -24.30
CA ALA A 295 20.52 0.13 -24.13
C ALA A 295 19.90 1.18 -25.08
N ALA A 296 19.63 0.81 -26.33
CA ALA A 296 18.97 1.68 -27.29
C ALA A 296 17.51 1.98 -26.91
N THR A 297 16.77 1.01 -26.39
CA THR A 297 15.41 1.20 -25.88
C THR A 297 15.40 2.10 -24.64
N GLN A 298 16.34 1.93 -23.71
CA GLN A 298 16.48 2.79 -22.54
C GLN A 298 16.86 4.23 -22.91
N GLN A 299 17.78 4.43 -23.85
CA GLN A 299 18.13 5.78 -24.34
C GLN A 299 16.99 6.45 -25.10
N ALA A 300 16.22 5.69 -25.89
CA ALA A 300 15.05 6.22 -26.59
C ALA A 300 13.93 6.63 -25.60
N ALA A 301 13.69 5.83 -24.56
CA ALA A 301 12.72 6.15 -23.52
C ALA A 301 13.15 7.37 -22.68
N GLN A 302 14.44 7.49 -22.34
CA GLN A 302 14.97 8.65 -21.63
C GLN A 302 14.86 9.94 -22.45
N LYS A 303 15.22 9.89 -23.75
CA LYS A 303 15.09 11.06 -24.64
C LYS A 303 13.63 11.45 -24.88
N ALA A 304 12.70 10.49 -24.95
CA ALA A 304 11.28 10.78 -25.09
C ALA A 304 10.70 11.41 -23.81
N ALA A 305 11.12 10.96 -22.62
CA ALA A 305 10.72 11.56 -21.34
C ALA A 305 11.29 12.98 -21.17
N GLU A 306 12.54 13.21 -21.57
CA GLU A 306 13.19 14.52 -21.54
C GLU A 306 12.53 15.53 -22.50
N GLN A 307 12.08 15.08 -23.68
CA GLN A 307 11.34 15.91 -24.64
C GLN A 307 9.89 16.21 -24.24
N ALA A 308 9.28 15.36 -23.40
CA ALA A 308 7.91 15.55 -22.92
C ALA A 308 7.80 16.45 -21.67
N GLY A 309 8.92 16.90 -21.09
CA GLY A 309 8.92 17.73 -19.87
C GLY A 309 8.30 17.05 -18.64
N MET A 310 8.02 15.75 -18.71
CA MET A 310 7.54 14.94 -17.60
C MET A 310 8.75 14.34 -16.88
N PRO A 311 8.92 14.57 -15.56
CA PRO A 311 9.92 13.82 -14.81
C PRO A 311 9.60 12.33 -14.96
N PRO A 312 10.62 11.47 -15.12
CA PRO A 312 10.41 10.04 -15.24
C PRO A 312 9.61 9.56 -14.01
N ARG A 313 8.40 9.02 -14.25
CA ARG A 313 7.66 8.26 -13.23
C ARG A 313 8.53 7.06 -12.89
N GLU A 314 9.22 7.13 -11.76
CA GLU A 314 10.01 6.02 -11.25
C GLU A 314 9.04 4.86 -11.00
N ALA A 315 9.18 3.77 -11.76
CA ALA A 315 8.35 2.59 -11.61
C ALA A 315 8.47 2.10 -10.17
N VAL A 316 7.36 2.13 -9.44
CA VAL A 316 7.37 1.86 -8.00
C VAL A 316 7.59 0.37 -7.81
N ALA A 317 8.81 -0.01 -7.42
CA ALA A 317 9.17 -1.38 -7.13
C ALA A 317 9.13 -1.64 -5.60
N TYR A 318 8.37 -2.62 -5.14
CA TYR A 318 8.57 -3.20 -3.80
C TYR A 318 9.05 -4.64 -3.91
N VAL A 319 9.83 -5.09 -2.92
CA VAL A 319 10.37 -6.44 -2.86
C VAL A 319 9.61 -7.21 -1.79
N ALA A 320 8.94 -8.28 -2.18
CA ALA A 320 8.48 -9.29 -1.24
C ALA A 320 9.48 -10.43 -1.17
N THR A 321 9.75 -10.88 0.05
CA THR A 321 10.54 -12.09 0.29
C THR A 321 9.63 -13.16 0.88
N PHE A 322 9.64 -14.32 0.25
CA PHE A 322 8.97 -15.51 0.70
C PHE A 322 10.03 -16.54 1.04
N HIS A 323 9.88 -17.20 2.16
CA HIS A 323 10.78 -18.25 2.63
C HIS A 323 10.04 -19.59 2.68
N ASP A 324 10.79 -20.68 2.63
CA ASP A 324 10.38 -22.08 2.80
C ASP A 324 9.31 -22.59 1.82
N ASN A 325 9.70 -23.53 0.94
CA ASN A 325 8.79 -24.42 0.18
C ASN A 325 7.66 -23.73 -0.63
N VAL A 326 7.93 -22.57 -1.21
CA VAL A 326 6.97 -21.84 -2.04
C VAL A 326 6.60 -22.67 -3.26
N THR A 327 5.35 -23.10 -3.38
CA THR A 327 4.83 -23.74 -4.59
C THR A 327 4.24 -22.70 -5.54
N ILE A 328 4.76 -22.63 -6.75
CA ILE A 328 4.36 -21.65 -7.76
C ILE A 328 3.46 -22.33 -8.78
N THR A 329 2.27 -21.76 -8.98
CA THR A 329 1.30 -22.23 -9.96
C THR A 329 0.92 -21.10 -10.93
N GLN A 330 0.72 -21.45 -12.19
CA GLN A 330 0.22 -20.54 -13.23
C GLN A 330 -1.01 -21.15 -13.87
N GLY A 331 -2.16 -20.47 -13.79
CA GLY A 331 -3.43 -21.02 -14.29
C GLY A 331 -3.79 -22.39 -13.67
N GLY A 332 -3.36 -22.64 -12.42
CA GLY A 332 -3.57 -23.91 -11.72
C GLY A 332 -2.53 -25.00 -12.02
N VAL A 333 -1.60 -24.79 -12.95
CA VAL A 333 -0.53 -25.74 -13.26
C VAL A 333 0.70 -25.43 -12.41
N PRO A 334 1.28 -26.39 -11.66
CA PRO A 334 2.54 -26.20 -10.97
C PRO A 334 3.67 -25.90 -11.96
N VAL A 335 4.32 -24.76 -11.80
CA VAL A 335 5.43 -24.31 -12.66
C VAL A 335 6.79 -24.38 -11.96
N GLY A 336 6.81 -24.54 -10.63
CA GLY A 336 8.04 -24.76 -9.86
C GLY A 336 7.84 -24.67 -8.36
N SER A 337 8.93 -24.91 -7.62
CA SER A 337 9.01 -24.68 -6.19
C SER A 337 10.32 -23.99 -5.82
N ALA A 338 10.35 -23.22 -4.74
CA ALA A 338 11.55 -22.54 -4.25
C ALA A 338 11.61 -22.52 -2.71
N GLU A 339 12.82 -22.67 -2.16
CA GLU A 339 13.07 -22.46 -0.71
C GLU A 339 13.04 -20.99 -0.32
N LYS A 340 13.29 -20.09 -1.26
CA LYS A 340 13.18 -18.66 -1.07
C LYS A 340 12.80 -18.01 -2.39
N MET A 341 11.82 -17.12 -2.36
CA MET A 341 11.40 -16.34 -3.52
C MET A 341 11.49 -14.85 -3.19
N LEU A 342 12.12 -14.10 -4.10
CA LEU A 342 12.13 -12.64 -4.06
C LEU A 342 11.26 -12.16 -5.21
N ALA A 343 10.08 -11.64 -4.91
CA ALA A 343 9.23 -11.01 -5.91
C ALA A 343 9.46 -9.50 -5.89
N ARG A 344 9.88 -8.94 -7.03
CA ARG A 344 9.83 -7.50 -7.24
C ARG A 344 8.54 -7.17 -7.95
N PHE A 345 7.72 -6.36 -7.31
CA PHE A 345 6.46 -5.90 -7.87
C PHE A 345 6.65 -4.46 -8.32
N THR A 346 6.57 -4.25 -9.63
CA THR A 346 6.59 -2.94 -10.25
C THR A 346 5.15 -2.50 -10.54
N PHE A 347 4.72 -1.38 -9.99
CA PHE A 347 3.49 -0.73 -10.44
C PHE A 347 3.85 0.17 -11.63
N ASP A 348 3.72 -0.37 -12.84
CA ASP A 348 3.72 0.48 -14.04
C ASP A 348 2.37 1.21 -14.09
N GLY A 349 2.39 2.51 -13.77
CA GLY A 349 1.24 3.41 -13.91
C GLY A 349 1.01 3.85 -15.36
N GLY A 350 1.06 2.92 -16.31
CA GLY A 350 0.86 3.23 -17.73
C GLY A 350 0.65 1.99 -18.57
N ASP A 351 -0.59 1.75 -18.98
CA ASP A 351 -0.87 0.97 -20.18
C ASP A 351 -0.60 1.88 -21.40
N PRO A 352 0.31 1.53 -22.33
CA PRO A 352 0.42 2.21 -23.61
C PRO A 352 -0.64 1.66 -24.57
N ALA A 353 -1.91 2.01 -24.38
CA ALA A 353 -2.95 1.72 -25.37
C ALA A 353 -4.14 2.70 -25.24
N GLY A 354 -4.11 3.73 -26.09
CA GLY A 354 -5.17 4.73 -26.27
C GLY A 354 -4.66 5.97 -26.98
#